data_AF-A0A9Q0X5J6-F1
#
_entry.id   AF-A0A9Q0X5J6-F1
#
_cell.length_a   1.000
_cell.length_b   1.000
_cell.length_c   1.000
_cell.angle_alpha   90.00
_cell.angle_beta   90.00
_cell.angle_gamma   90.00
#
_symmetry.space_group_name_H-M   'P 1'
#
loop_
_entity.id
_entity.type
_entity.pdbx_description
1 polymer ?
#
loop_
_entity_poly.entity_id
_entity_poly.type
_entity_poly.pdbx_seq_one_letter_code
_entity_poly.pdbx_strand_id
1 'polypeptide(L)'
;MDCILDIPLPLVPSSNLEDFYNYVFYPFYWFSYFTTAHAIHAFRSSGNKPLHVIDFSVMLYTSLWHDLMRDLASQPGGLPSFRLTSIVPRLSRSFDYLQQIRCKLTRAAERLRVDFELRQVVANNAKEIIECCESTVRRTREDEMLVVRWSFSLHKLLSQEGALEQVLSKMKDLKPDIMIIVEQEADHNGSDFMDRLVKSFQYYSTIFHSLEEDSFYRDVDGMELWKRNFRRQIGNVVACEGIDRVERHELLHQWQERLLHAGFHPMQQWWNNDRLIFQLKYRIQEKDGHPMLYRHDCPLLVTSVWKHSDPSQFSNDPITLQDVTMFSPDEKSDLMTSSESESEDEQADYREDNMLSPRGFLMNQIAASANLHDILEYVCHVHKFPLALTWLSHREEGNANSNEKRILQIEDMACYVNSCWKNRFVDGYLECYIKEGQGIAGKALQSNLHFVPRISQLDVVDYPFLDYANKYSLHAAVAIKLTSACTSTSINDYVVEFFLPPHLKESSEQHLSIDGLLRTLQKKCGHLWKLWCMETNKLDGSRGMLG
;
A
#
# COMPACT_ATOMS: atom_id res chain seq x y z
N MET A 1 -2.97 18.64 20.49
CA MET A 1 -1.80 18.00 19.86
C MET A 1 -2.29 16.65 19.40
N ASP A 2 -2.88 16.59 18.21
CA ASP A 2 -3.41 15.35 17.63
C ASP A 2 -3.18 15.46 16.12
N CYS A 3 -1.95 15.17 15.67
CA CYS A 3 -1.71 14.92 14.26
C CYS A 3 -2.23 13.51 13.99
N ILE A 4 -3.37 13.45 13.30
CA ILE A 4 -4.03 12.21 12.87
C ILE A 4 -3.05 11.47 11.94
N LEU A 5 -2.44 10.43 12.48
CA LEU A 5 -1.62 9.45 11.77
C LEU A 5 -2.55 8.59 10.93
N ASP A 6 -2.78 9.01 9.69
CA ASP A 6 -3.31 8.11 8.66
C ASP A 6 -2.10 7.35 8.10
N ILE A 7 -2.06 6.04 8.31
CA ILE A 7 -1.13 5.16 7.59
C ILE A 7 -1.40 5.38 6.10
N PRO A 8 -0.39 5.73 5.28
CA PRO A 8 -0.58 5.82 3.84
C PRO A 8 -0.88 4.42 3.32
N LEU A 9 -2.15 4.23 2.92
CA LEU A 9 -2.67 2.95 2.48
C LEU A 9 -3.18 3.11 1.07
N PRO A 10 -2.87 2.16 0.16
CA PRO A 10 -3.30 2.27 -1.22
C PRO A 10 -4.83 2.33 -1.29
N LEU A 11 -5.38 3.48 -1.67
CA LEU A 11 -6.81 3.60 -1.92
C LEU A 11 -7.19 2.85 -3.19
N VAL A 12 -8.27 2.10 -3.06
CA VAL A 12 -8.89 1.35 -4.14
C VAL A 12 -9.31 2.30 -5.28
N PRO A 13 -8.73 2.15 -6.49
CA PRO A 13 -8.77 3.17 -7.52
C PRO A 13 -10.07 3.15 -8.34
N SER A 14 -10.93 2.13 -8.21
CA SER A 14 -12.12 1.99 -9.07
C SER A 14 -13.40 1.64 -8.30
N SER A 15 -14.54 2.07 -8.85
CA SER A 15 -15.87 1.56 -8.50
C SER A 15 -16.21 0.28 -9.27
N ASN A 16 -15.38 -0.13 -10.24
CA ASN A 16 -15.58 -1.36 -11.00
C ASN A 16 -14.66 -2.46 -10.46
N LEU A 17 -15.25 -3.55 -10.00
CA LEU A 17 -14.55 -4.72 -9.45
C LEU A 17 -13.62 -5.42 -10.45
N GLU A 18 -13.79 -5.21 -11.75
CA GLU A 18 -12.90 -5.78 -12.77
C GLU A 18 -11.50 -5.16 -12.74
N ASP A 19 -11.39 -3.87 -12.40
CA ASP A 19 -10.09 -3.19 -12.25
C ASP A 19 -9.33 -3.65 -10.99
N PHE A 20 -9.99 -4.37 -10.07
CA PHE A 20 -9.37 -4.90 -8.85
C PHE A 20 -8.54 -6.14 -9.13
N TYR A 21 -8.86 -6.94 -10.16
CA TYR A 21 -8.05 -8.10 -10.60
C TYR A 21 -6.58 -7.75 -10.80
N ASN A 22 -6.30 -6.47 -10.99
CA ASN A 22 -5.00 -5.92 -11.33
C ASN A 22 -4.32 -5.14 -10.22
N TYR A 23 -4.87 -5.12 -8.99
CA TYR A 23 -4.33 -4.26 -7.92
C TYR A 23 -3.16 -4.89 -7.16
N VAL A 24 -3.27 -6.18 -6.83
CA VAL A 24 -2.20 -6.92 -6.16
C VAL A 24 -1.43 -7.70 -7.20
N PHE A 25 -0.10 -7.69 -7.09
CA PHE A 25 0.76 -8.48 -7.96
C PHE A 25 0.30 -9.95 -7.95
N TYR A 26 -0.08 -10.48 -9.11
CA TYR A 26 -0.81 -11.75 -9.21
C TYR A 26 -0.13 -12.92 -8.46
N PRO A 27 1.21 -13.13 -8.56
CA PRO A 27 1.89 -14.17 -7.79
C PRO A 27 1.75 -14.00 -6.28
N PHE A 28 1.73 -12.76 -5.77
CA PHE A 28 1.56 -12.48 -4.34
C PHE A 28 0.14 -12.79 -3.87
N TYR A 29 -0.85 -12.36 -4.66
CA TYR A 29 -2.25 -12.67 -4.39
C TYR A 29 -2.48 -14.19 -4.40
N TRP A 30 -2.03 -14.87 -5.45
CA TRP A 30 -2.16 -16.31 -5.60
C TRP A 30 -1.54 -17.03 -4.39
N PHE A 31 -0.31 -16.67 -4.01
CA PHE A 31 0.38 -17.35 -2.91
C PHE A 31 -0.34 -17.17 -1.57
N SER A 32 -0.77 -15.95 -1.27
CA SER A 32 -1.57 -15.66 -0.07
C SER A 32 -2.89 -16.43 -0.06
N TYR A 33 -3.60 -16.46 -1.20
CA TYR A 33 -4.87 -17.19 -1.36
C TYR A 33 -4.68 -18.68 -1.05
N PHE A 34 -3.71 -19.34 -1.70
CA PHE A 34 -3.56 -20.80 -1.63
C PHE A 34 -3.06 -21.25 -0.28
N THR A 35 -2.04 -20.57 0.26
CA THR A 35 -1.51 -20.89 1.59
C THR A 35 -2.54 -20.60 2.68
N THR A 36 -3.33 -19.54 2.58
CA THR A 36 -4.43 -19.29 3.52
C THR A 36 -5.47 -20.41 3.47
N ALA A 37 -5.93 -20.79 2.28
CA ALA A 37 -6.92 -21.85 2.11
C ALA A 37 -6.43 -23.17 2.70
N HIS A 38 -5.21 -23.59 2.37
CA HIS A 38 -4.60 -24.81 2.91
C HIS A 38 -4.49 -24.79 4.44
N ALA A 39 -4.07 -23.67 5.04
CA ALA A 39 -4.02 -23.55 6.50
C ALA A 39 -5.41 -23.74 7.12
N ILE A 40 -6.44 -23.06 6.60
CA ILE A 40 -7.80 -23.21 7.13
C ILE A 40 -8.28 -24.66 7.00
N HIS A 41 -8.05 -25.32 5.86
CA HIS A 41 -8.45 -26.71 5.67
C HIS A 41 -7.71 -27.68 6.60
N ALA A 42 -6.41 -27.51 6.79
CA ALA A 42 -5.60 -28.41 7.62
C ALA A 42 -6.04 -28.41 9.09
N PHE A 43 -6.45 -27.26 9.61
CA PHE A 43 -6.89 -27.11 11.01
C PHE A 43 -8.36 -27.42 11.23
N ARG A 44 -9.13 -27.54 10.15
CA ARG A 44 -10.54 -27.88 10.23
C ARG A 44 -10.70 -29.38 10.45
N SER A 45 -11.15 -29.77 11.64
CA SER A 45 -11.50 -31.16 11.92
C SER A 45 -12.70 -31.60 11.06
N SER A 46 -12.88 -32.92 10.88
CA SER A 46 -13.98 -33.58 10.14
C SER A 46 -15.40 -33.36 10.72
N GLY A 47 -15.59 -32.34 11.56
CA GLY A 47 -16.88 -31.94 12.11
C GLY A 47 -17.40 -30.64 11.50
N ASN A 48 -18.73 -30.47 11.47
CA ASN A 48 -19.39 -29.32 10.86
C ASN A 48 -19.37 -28.06 11.77
N LYS A 49 -18.22 -27.75 12.39
CA LYS A 49 -18.08 -26.58 13.27
C LYS A 49 -18.29 -25.28 12.48
N PRO A 50 -19.06 -24.31 13.01
CA PRO A 50 -19.14 -22.98 12.39
C PRO A 50 -17.74 -22.39 12.20
N LEU A 51 -17.49 -21.73 11.07
CA LEU A 51 -16.24 -21.04 10.81
C LEU A 51 -16.40 -19.54 11.03
N HIS A 52 -15.47 -18.93 11.74
CA HIS A 52 -15.37 -17.48 11.84
C HIS A 52 -13.97 -17.03 11.43
N VAL A 53 -13.87 -16.20 10.40
CA VAL A 53 -12.62 -15.58 9.98
C VAL A 53 -12.67 -14.09 10.29
N ILE A 54 -11.65 -13.59 10.98
CA ILE A 54 -11.37 -12.17 11.16
C ILE A 54 -10.18 -11.82 10.27
N ASP A 55 -10.41 -11.02 9.21
CA ASP A 55 -9.39 -10.66 8.23
C ASP A 55 -9.02 -9.18 8.36
N PHE A 56 -7.76 -8.90 8.70
CA PHE A 56 -7.15 -7.58 8.82
C PHE A 56 -6.49 -7.11 7.51
N SER A 57 -6.68 -7.87 6.43
CA SER A 57 -6.14 -7.53 5.13
C SER A 57 -7.09 -6.61 4.37
N VAL A 58 -6.54 -5.82 3.45
CA VAL A 58 -7.36 -5.18 2.43
C VAL A 58 -7.94 -6.28 1.55
N MET A 59 -9.18 -6.68 1.84
CA MET A 59 -9.92 -7.60 0.99
C MET A 59 -10.08 -6.89 -0.35
N LEU A 60 -9.42 -7.38 -1.40
CA LEU A 60 -9.56 -6.88 -2.78
C LEU A 60 -10.30 -7.91 -3.66
N TYR A 61 -10.24 -9.17 -3.26
CA TYR A 61 -10.81 -10.32 -3.96
C TYR A 61 -11.75 -11.12 -3.07
N THR A 62 -12.79 -11.68 -3.67
CA THR A 62 -13.78 -12.51 -2.99
C THR A 62 -13.56 -14.00 -3.21
N SER A 63 -12.60 -14.40 -4.06
CA SER A 63 -12.45 -15.80 -4.50
C SER A 63 -12.14 -16.73 -3.33
N LEU A 64 -11.23 -16.36 -2.42
CA LEU A 64 -10.87 -17.18 -1.26
C LEU A 64 -12.12 -17.58 -0.46
N TRP A 65 -12.96 -16.59 -0.15
CA TRP A 65 -14.16 -16.79 0.63
C TRP A 65 -15.23 -17.56 -0.14
N HIS A 66 -15.35 -17.32 -1.45
CA HIS A 66 -16.26 -18.07 -2.30
C HIS A 66 -15.88 -19.57 -2.36
N ASP A 67 -14.61 -19.86 -2.55
CA ASP A 67 -14.12 -21.24 -2.66
C ASP A 67 -14.20 -21.94 -1.30
N LEU A 68 -13.87 -21.24 -0.21
CA LEU A 68 -14.09 -21.73 1.14
C LEU A 68 -15.57 -22.03 1.43
N MET A 69 -16.52 -21.18 1.00
CA MET A 69 -17.96 -21.49 1.10
C MET A 69 -18.33 -22.74 0.30
N ARG A 70 -17.74 -22.94 -0.89
CA ARG A 70 -17.99 -24.13 -1.70
C ARG A 70 -17.50 -25.39 -1.00
N ASP A 71 -16.31 -25.32 -0.42
CA ASP A 71 -15.71 -26.43 0.30
C ASP A 71 -16.51 -26.76 1.56
N LEU A 72 -16.97 -25.75 2.30
CA LEU A 72 -17.88 -25.90 3.44
C LEU A 72 -19.20 -26.57 3.04
N ALA A 73 -19.80 -26.15 1.93
CA ALA A 73 -21.05 -26.72 1.42
C ALA A 73 -20.89 -28.17 0.91
N SER A 74 -19.68 -28.60 0.57
CA SER A 74 -19.40 -29.97 0.11
C SER A 74 -19.28 -30.99 1.25
N GLN A 75 -19.07 -30.53 2.50
CA GLN A 75 -18.87 -31.42 3.64
C GLN A 75 -20.19 -32.04 4.14
N PRO A 76 -20.19 -33.31 4.57
CA PRO A 76 -21.35 -33.92 5.21
C PRO A 76 -21.57 -33.34 6.62
N GLY A 77 -22.80 -32.97 6.98
CA GLY A 77 -23.09 -32.58 8.38
C GLY A 77 -24.15 -31.51 8.67
N GLY A 78 -25.05 -31.20 7.72
CA GLY A 78 -26.06 -30.15 7.91
C GLY A 78 -25.63 -28.80 7.32
N LEU A 79 -26.44 -27.74 7.51
CA LEU A 79 -26.21 -26.43 6.91
C LEU A 79 -24.89 -25.81 7.44
N PRO A 80 -23.87 -25.57 6.59
CA PRO A 80 -22.62 -24.97 7.04
C PRO A 80 -22.84 -23.51 7.45
N SER A 81 -22.15 -23.07 8.50
CA SER A 81 -22.18 -21.69 8.98
C SER A 81 -20.80 -21.05 8.81
N PHE A 82 -20.76 -19.86 8.21
CA PHE A 82 -19.55 -19.10 7.96
C PHE A 82 -19.76 -17.62 8.29
N ARG A 83 -18.95 -17.10 9.21
CA ARG A 83 -18.86 -15.67 9.51
C ARG A 83 -17.54 -15.11 9.01
N LEU A 84 -17.61 -13.99 8.31
CA LEU A 84 -16.45 -13.19 7.92
C LEU A 84 -16.54 -11.81 8.57
N THR A 85 -15.55 -11.46 9.38
CA THR A 85 -15.35 -10.11 9.92
C THR A 85 -14.15 -9.49 9.21
N SER A 86 -14.40 -8.60 8.27
CA SER A 86 -13.36 -7.89 7.53
C SER A 86 -13.07 -6.55 8.19
N ILE A 87 -11.84 -6.36 8.63
CA ILE A 87 -11.32 -5.13 9.23
C ILE A 87 -10.46 -4.48 8.17
N VAL A 88 -11.02 -3.45 7.55
CA VAL A 88 -10.37 -2.76 6.43
C VAL A 88 -9.96 -1.36 6.88
N PRO A 89 -8.92 -0.78 6.28
CA PRO A 89 -8.69 0.65 6.45
C PRO A 89 -9.86 1.48 5.90
N ARG A 90 -9.96 2.74 6.33
CA ARG A 90 -10.81 3.78 5.71
C ARG A 90 -10.26 4.04 4.32
N LEU A 91 -10.62 3.14 3.43
CA LEU A 91 -10.55 3.42 2.04
C LEU A 91 -11.59 4.47 1.75
N SER A 92 -11.16 5.42 0.98
CA SER A 92 -11.93 6.55 0.56
C SER A 92 -13.23 6.02 -0.10
N ARG A 93 -13.15 5.06 -1.04
CA ARG A 93 -14.30 4.32 -1.62
C ARG A 93 -14.92 3.22 -0.75
N SER A 94 -14.67 3.22 0.56
CA SER A 94 -15.08 2.14 1.46
C SER A 94 -16.53 1.73 1.25
N PHE A 95 -17.47 2.66 1.16
CA PHE A 95 -18.89 2.28 1.05
C PHE A 95 -19.24 1.53 -0.25
N ASP A 96 -18.83 2.02 -1.42
CA ASP A 96 -19.20 1.41 -2.70
C ASP A 96 -18.52 0.05 -2.89
N TYR A 97 -17.23 -0.04 -2.57
CA TYR A 97 -16.48 -1.29 -2.73
C TYR A 97 -16.91 -2.35 -1.71
N LEU A 98 -17.01 -1.98 -0.43
CA LEU A 98 -17.43 -2.91 0.62
C LEU A 98 -18.85 -3.40 0.38
N GLN A 99 -19.74 -2.55 -0.14
CA GLN A 99 -21.08 -2.95 -0.52
C GLN A 99 -21.08 -3.91 -1.71
N GLN A 100 -20.21 -3.72 -2.71
CA GLN A 100 -20.09 -4.68 -3.81
C GLN A 100 -19.54 -6.03 -3.36
N ILE A 101 -18.52 -6.06 -2.50
CA ILE A 101 -18.04 -7.31 -1.89
C ILE A 101 -19.18 -7.99 -1.13
N ARG A 102 -19.91 -7.24 -0.31
CA ARG A 102 -21.06 -7.75 0.45
C ARG A 102 -22.06 -8.40 -0.50
N CYS A 103 -22.48 -7.70 -1.54
CA CYS A 103 -23.39 -8.25 -2.55
C CYS A 103 -22.85 -9.54 -3.20
N LYS A 104 -21.55 -9.60 -3.55
CA LYS A 104 -20.95 -10.80 -4.16
C LYS A 104 -20.91 -11.98 -3.20
N LEU A 105 -20.45 -11.78 -1.97
CA LEU A 105 -20.34 -12.83 -0.97
C LEU A 105 -21.71 -13.33 -0.50
N THR A 106 -22.67 -12.43 -0.26
CA THR A 106 -24.04 -12.82 0.12
C THR A 106 -24.71 -13.64 -0.99
N ARG A 107 -24.59 -13.24 -2.25
CA ARG A 107 -25.12 -14.02 -3.38
C ARG A 107 -24.44 -15.38 -3.53
N ALA A 108 -23.14 -15.46 -3.25
CA ALA A 108 -22.41 -16.73 -3.27
C ALA A 108 -22.94 -17.67 -2.17
N ALA A 109 -23.08 -17.15 -0.94
CA ALA A 109 -23.60 -17.91 0.19
C ALA A 109 -25.04 -18.41 -0.04
N GLU A 110 -25.92 -17.57 -0.60
CA GLU A 110 -27.30 -17.96 -0.95
C GLU A 110 -27.32 -19.13 -1.96
N ARG A 111 -26.48 -19.05 -3.00
CA ARG A 111 -26.39 -20.10 -4.02
C ARG A 111 -25.82 -21.41 -3.47
N LEU A 112 -24.81 -21.31 -2.61
CA LEU A 112 -24.13 -22.44 -2.00
C LEU A 112 -24.86 -22.98 -0.76
N ARG A 113 -25.94 -22.31 -0.33
CA ARG A 113 -26.72 -22.63 0.88
C ARG A 113 -25.83 -22.68 2.13
N VAL A 114 -25.09 -21.59 2.36
CA VAL A 114 -24.28 -21.39 3.56
C VAL A 114 -24.97 -20.35 4.44
N ASP A 115 -25.12 -20.63 5.73
CA ASP A 115 -25.52 -19.64 6.73
C ASP A 115 -24.37 -18.63 6.90
N PHE A 116 -24.50 -17.48 6.25
CA PHE A 116 -23.39 -16.54 6.08
C PHE A 116 -23.65 -15.19 6.74
N GLU A 117 -22.68 -14.73 7.53
CA GLU A 117 -22.68 -13.41 8.15
C GLU A 117 -21.41 -12.64 7.75
N LEU A 118 -21.59 -11.47 7.12
CA LEU A 118 -20.49 -10.55 6.81
C LEU A 118 -20.56 -9.29 7.69
N ARG A 119 -19.51 -9.10 8.51
CA ARG A 119 -19.25 -7.85 9.23
C ARG A 119 -18.09 -7.12 8.57
N GLN A 120 -18.28 -5.83 8.32
CA GLN A 120 -17.22 -4.97 7.79
C GLN A 120 -17.01 -3.85 8.79
N VAL A 121 -15.79 -3.74 9.26
CA VAL A 121 -15.35 -2.77 10.27
C VAL A 121 -14.21 -1.97 9.68
N VAL A 122 -14.13 -0.69 10.06
CA VAL A 122 -13.16 0.21 9.45
C VAL A 122 -12.19 0.73 10.51
N ALA A 123 -10.89 0.44 10.33
CA ALA A 123 -9.82 0.82 11.25
C ALA A 123 -8.51 1.12 10.51
N ASN A 124 -7.88 2.27 10.79
CA ASN A 124 -6.71 2.79 10.07
C ASN A 124 -5.39 2.66 10.83
N ASN A 125 -5.46 2.49 12.14
CA ASN A 125 -4.29 2.49 13.01
C ASN A 125 -4.51 1.52 14.17
N ALA A 126 -3.45 1.27 14.95
CA ALA A 126 -3.48 0.34 16.07
C ALA A 126 -4.58 0.66 17.09
N LYS A 127 -4.79 1.96 17.40
CA LYS A 127 -5.84 2.40 18.33
C LYS A 127 -7.24 2.00 17.85
N GLU A 128 -7.57 2.33 16.59
CA GLU A 128 -8.86 1.96 16.00
C GLU A 128 -9.02 0.44 15.93
N ILE A 129 -7.95 -0.32 15.62
CA ILE A 129 -7.97 -1.78 15.63
C ILE A 129 -8.31 -2.33 17.03
N ILE A 130 -7.68 -1.79 18.07
CA ILE A 130 -7.93 -2.17 19.46
C ILE A 130 -9.38 -1.87 19.86
N GLU A 131 -9.87 -0.66 19.57
CA GLU A 131 -11.26 -0.27 19.84
C GLU A 131 -12.27 -1.19 19.11
N CYS A 132 -11.94 -1.62 17.89
CA CYS A 132 -12.75 -2.58 17.14
C CYS A 132 -12.77 -3.97 17.80
N CYS A 133 -11.63 -4.44 18.34
CA CYS A 133 -11.53 -5.70 19.09
C CYS A 133 -12.29 -5.67 20.42
N GLU A 134 -12.41 -4.50 21.05
CA GLU A 134 -13.14 -4.37 22.31
C GLU A 134 -14.66 -4.27 22.12
N SER A 135 -15.11 -3.71 20.99
CA SER A 135 -16.53 -3.40 20.76
C SER A 135 -17.24 -4.36 19.81
N THR A 136 -16.61 -4.73 18.69
CA THR A 136 -17.29 -5.24 17.49
C THR A 136 -16.76 -6.61 17.06
N VAL A 137 -15.45 -6.79 17.15
CA VAL A 137 -14.72 -7.99 16.72
C VAL A 137 -14.54 -8.87 17.95
N ARG A 138 -15.41 -9.87 18.11
CA ARG A 138 -15.36 -10.81 19.24
C ARG A 138 -15.72 -12.22 18.81
N ARG A 139 -15.14 -13.21 19.48
CA ARG A 139 -15.64 -14.59 19.43
C ARG A 139 -17.02 -14.61 20.10
N THR A 140 -18.07 -14.97 19.35
CA THR A 140 -19.43 -15.01 19.92
C THR A 140 -19.87 -16.40 20.31
N ARG A 141 -19.15 -17.42 19.85
CA ARG A 141 -19.51 -18.83 19.96
C ARG A 141 -18.29 -19.63 20.38
N GLU A 142 -18.40 -20.42 21.44
CA GLU A 142 -17.30 -21.30 21.88
C GLU A 142 -17.16 -22.51 20.95
N ASP A 143 -18.22 -22.89 20.24
CA ASP A 143 -18.25 -24.01 19.28
C ASP A 143 -17.73 -23.64 17.87
N GLU A 144 -17.46 -22.36 17.60
CA GLU A 144 -16.90 -21.90 16.31
C GLU A 144 -15.38 -22.08 16.25
N MET A 145 -14.86 -22.42 15.08
CA MET A 145 -13.43 -22.30 14.77
C MET A 145 -13.13 -20.84 14.42
N LEU A 146 -12.25 -20.21 15.17
CA LEU A 146 -11.85 -18.82 14.96
C LEU A 146 -10.48 -18.71 14.29
N VAL A 147 -10.44 -18.07 13.13
CA VAL A 147 -9.22 -17.80 12.37
C VAL A 147 -8.98 -16.29 12.32
N VAL A 148 -7.77 -15.85 12.69
CA VAL A 148 -7.32 -14.47 12.46
C VAL A 148 -6.37 -14.46 11.27
N ARG A 149 -6.55 -13.54 10.33
CA ARG A 149 -5.70 -13.42 9.13
C ARG A 149 -5.11 -12.02 8.98
N TRP A 150 -3.82 -11.98 8.69
CA TRP A 150 -3.09 -10.81 8.22
C TRP A 150 -2.41 -11.11 6.89
N SER A 151 -2.47 -10.19 5.93
CA SER A 151 -1.77 -10.29 4.65
C SER A 151 -1.27 -8.92 4.24
N PHE A 152 0.05 -8.76 4.18
CA PHE A 152 0.75 -7.55 3.74
C PHE A 152 0.36 -6.29 4.54
N SER A 153 0.10 -6.43 5.83
CA SER A 153 -0.40 -5.34 6.66
C SER A 153 0.09 -5.34 8.11
N LEU A 154 0.65 -6.44 8.62
CA LEU A 154 1.11 -6.51 10.01
C LEU A 154 2.39 -5.69 10.20
N HIS A 155 3.29 -5.70 9.21
CA HIS A 155 4.53 -4.89 9.19
C HIS A 155 4.27 -3.39 9.40
N LYS A 156 3.08 -2.90 9.03
CA LYS A 156 2.72 -1.48 9.17
C LYS A 156 2.58 -1.04 10.62
N LEU A 157 2.30 -1.97 11.54
CA LEU A 157 2.26 -1.68 12.98
C LEU A 157 3.64 -1.38 13.56
N LEU A 158 4.73 -1.73 12.85
CA LEU A 158 6.10 -1.46 13.30
C LEU A 158 6.50 0.02 13.17
N SER A 159 5.68 0.86 12.51
CA SER A 159 5.96 2.30 12.40
C SER A 159 5.79 3.05 13.73
N GLN A 160 4.98 2.50 14.63
CA GLN A 160 4.72 3.07 15.95
C GLN A 160 5.18 2.10 17.04
N GLU A 161 6.06 2.58 17.90
CA GLU A 161 6.58 1.79 19.01
C GLU A 161 5.45 1.27 19.92
N GLY A 162 5.50 -0.02 20.26
CA GLY A 162 4.52 -0.68 21.12
C GLY A 162 3.16 -0.97 20.48
N ALA A 163 2.92 -0.56 19.22
CA ALA A 163 1.62 -0.73 18.57
C ALA A 163 1.34 -2.20 18.22
N LEU A 164 2.35 -2.92 17.72
CA LEU A 164 2.24 -4.36 17.42
C LEU A 164 1.91 -5.16 18.68
N GLU A 165 2.62 -4.89 19.78
CA GLU A 165 2.46 -5.61 21.05
C GLU A 165 1.06 -5.40 21.63
N GLN A 166 0.54 -4.17 21.57
CA GLN A 166 -0.82 -3.87 22.01
C GLN A 166 -1.88 -4.58 21.16
N VAL A 167 -1.72 -4.59 19.83
CA VAL A 167 -2.64 -5.29 18.92
C VAL A 167 -2.58 -6.80 19.15
N LEU A 168 -1.40 -7.40 19.23
CA LEU A 168 -1.22 -8.83 19.50
C LEU A 168 -1.80 -9.22 20.87
N SER A 169 -1.68 -8.37 21.88
CA SER A 169 -2.33 -8.60 23.18
C SER A 169 -3.85 -8.72 23.03
N LYS A 170 -4.49 -7.87 22.23
CA LYS A 170 -5.94 -7.96 21.96
C LYS A 170 -6.30 -9.19 21.12
N MET A 171 -5.41 -9.63 20.22
CA MET A 171 -5.63 -10.88 19.48
C MET A 171 -5.66 -12.10 20.40
N LYS A 172 -4.90 -12.11 21.51
CA LYS A 172 -4.97 -13.18 22.51
C LYS A 172 -6.34 -13.26 23.17
N ASP A 173 -6.93 -12.11 23.50
CA ASP A 173 -8.23 -12.03 24.16
C ASP A 173 -9.35 -12.67 23.32
N LEU A 174 -9.19 -12.66 21.99
CA LEU A 174 -10.09 -13.35 21.05
C LEU A 174 -10.01 -14.88 21.13
N LYS A 175 -8.91 -15.43 21.66
CA LYS A 175 -8.61 -16.86 21.71
C LYS A 175 -8.77 -17.54 20.34
N PRO A 176 -8.03 -17.10 19.30
CA PRO A 176 -8.11 -17.71 17.98
C PRO A 176 -7.62 -19.16 18.03
N ASP A 177 -8.25 -20.03 17.24
CA ASP A 177 -7.77 -21.40 17.03
C ASP A 177 -6.47 -21.40 16.23
N ILE A 178 -6.38 -20.52 15.22
CA ILE A 178 -5.16 -20.22 14.48
C ILE A 178 -5.11 -18.74 14.05
N MET A 179 -3.89 -18.22 13.92
CA MET A 179 -3.59 -16.95 13.27
C MET A 179 -2.69 -17.21 12.05
N ILE A 180 -3.08 -16.71 10.89
CA ILE A 180 -2.37 -16.87 9.62
C ILE A 180 -1.79 -15.51 9.23
N ILE A 181 -0.49 -15.46 8.98
CA ILE A 181 0.23 -14.24 8.60
C ILE A 181 0.92 -14.49 7.27
N VAL A 182 0.64 -13.64 6.28
CA VAL A 182 1.32 -13.61 4.98
C VAL A 182 2.06 -12.28 4.83
N GLU A 183 3.38 -12.32 4.75
CA GLU A 183 4.22 -11.11 4.72
C GLU A 183 5.33 -11.22 3.67
N GLN A 184 5.83 -10.06 3.25
CA GLN A 184 7.02 -9.97 2.41
C GLN A 184 8.26 -10.46 3.17
N GLU A 185 9.02 -11.39 2.57
CA GLU A 185 10.29 -11.84 3.12
C GLU A 185 11.39 -10.87 2.70
N ALA A 186 11.50 -9.74 3.40
CA ALA A 186 12.46 -8.69 3.09
C ALA A 186 12.95 -8.00 4.37
N ASP A 187 14.22 -7.62 4.41
CA ASP A 187 14.82 -6.91 5.55
C ASP A 187 14.90 -5.41 5.28
N HIS A 188 13.76 -4.72 5.43
CA HIS A 188 13.62 -3.28 5.16
C HIS A 188 13.42 -2.45 6.43
N ASN A 189 13.50 -3.06 7.62
CA ASN A 189 13.26 -2.37 8.89
C ASN A 189 14.56 -1.93 9.62
N GLY A 190 15.74 -2.21 9.06
CA GLY A 190 17.04 -1.81 9.64
C GLY A 190 17.15 -0.31 9.98
N SER A 191 17.96 0.05 10.96
CA SER A 191 18.21 1.45 11.35
C SER A 191 19.15 2.17 10.37
N ASP A 192 20.11 1.45 9.79
CA ASP A 192 21.06 2.00 8.81
C ASP A 192 20.41 2.23 7.44
N PHE A 193 20.55 3.45 6.91
CA PHE A 193 19.96 3.82 5.62
C PHE A 193 20.60 3.08 4.44
N MET A 194 21.93 2.97 4.42
CA MET A 194 22.64 2.37 3.29
C MET A 194 22.32 0.88 3.16
N ASP A 195 22.26 0.19 4.29
CA ASP A 195 21.86 -1.21 4.38
C ASP A 195 20.42 -1.41 3.86
N ARG A 196 19.47 -0.58 4.31
CA ARG A 196 18.09 -0.62 3.78
C ARG A 196 18.02 -0.34 2.28
N LEU A 197 18.79 0.62 1.78
CA LEU A 197 18.82 0.96 0.36
C LEU A 197 19.31 -0.24 -0.47
N VAL A 198 20.40 -0.87 -0.06
CA VAL A 198 20.97 -2.04 -0.76
C VAL A 198 19.99 -3.22 -0.74
N LYS A 199 19.45 -3.55 0.44
CA LYS A 199 18.52 -4.68 0.61
C LYS A 199 17.23 -4.47 -0.16
N SER A 200 16.65 -3.28 -0.10
CA SER A 200 15.44 -2.95 -0.87
C SER A 200 15.69 -2.95 -2.37
N PHE A 201 16.82 -2.43 -2.83
CA PHE A 201 17.19 -2.50 -4.24
C PHE A 201 17.27 -3.95 -4.74
N GLN A 202 17.91 -4.85 -3.99
CA GLN A 202 18.01 -6.28 -4.35
C GLN A 202 16.63 -6.95 -4.42
N TYR A 203 15.80 -6.73 -3.39
CA TYR A 203 14.45 -7.29 -3.31
C TYR A 203 13.55 -6.80 -4.45
N TYR A 204 13.43 -5.49 -4.62
CA TYR A 204 12.57 -4.92 -5.65
C TYR A 204 13.12 -5.14 -7.06
N SER A 205 14.44 -5.19 -7.28
CA SER A 205 14.98 -5.55 -8.60
C SER A 205 14.48 -6.92 -9.05
N THR A 206 14.41 -7.90 -8.15
CA THR A 206 13.85 -9.22 -8.48
C THR A 206 12.37 -9.13 -8.87
N ILE A 207 11.60 -8.31 -8.16
CA ILE A 207 10.17 -8.08 -8.47
C ILE A 207 10.03 -7.40 -9.84
N PHE A 208 10.79 -6.34 -10.13
CA PHE A 208 10.72 -5.63 -11.41
C PHE A 208 11.19 -6.49 -12.58
N HIS A 209 12.25 -7.29 -12.42
CA HIS A 209 12.62 -8.31 -13.42
C HIS A 209 11.50 -9.34 -13.62
N SER A 210 10.81 -9.76 -12.55
CA SER A 210 9.67 -10.68 -12.68
C SER A 210 8.53 -10.04 -13.47
N LEU A 211 8.22 -8.77 -13.20
CA LEU A 211 7.20 -8.00 -13.90
C LEU A 211 7.52 -7.90 -15.40
N GLU A 212 8.79 -7.70 -15.77
CA GLU A 212 9.24 -7.66 -17.17
C GLU A 212 9.22 -9.03 -17.85
N GLU A 213 9.62 -10.10 -17.15
CA GLU A 213 9.58 -11.46 -17.71
C GLU A 213 8.14 -11.98 -17.87
N ASP A 214 7.27 -11.66 -16.90
CA ASP A 214 5.88 -12.10 -16.87
C ASP A 214 4.99 -11.21 -17.76
N SER A 215 5.52 -10.13 -18.33
CA SER A 215 4.78 -9.20 -19.20
C SER A 215 4.28 -9.83 -20.51
N PHE A 216 4.59 -11.10 -20.78
CA PHE A 216 3.95 -11.90 -21.83
C PHE A 216 2.45 -12.13 -21.59
N TYR A 217 1.95 -11.92 -20.36
CA TYR A 217 0.53 -11.92 -20.06
C TYR A 217 -0.11 -10.60 -20.50
N ARG A 218 -1.21 -10.70 -21.26
CA ARG A 218 -1.89 -9.62 -22.02
C ARG A 218 -2.44 -8.42 -21.22
N ASP A 219 -2.14 -8.29 -19.93
CA ASP A 219 -2.69 -7.25 -19.06
C ASP A 219 -1.68 -6.14 -18.77
N VAL A 220 -1.46 -5.29 -19.77
CA VAL A 220 -0.57 -4.11 -19.67
C VAL A 220 -1.06 -3.15 -18.59
N ASP A 221 -2.37 -3.01 -18.43
CA ASP A 221 -2.95 -2.03 -17.52
C ASP A 221 -2.78 -2.45 -16.04
N GLY A 222 -2.76 -3.76 -15.74
CA GLY A 222 -2.44 -4.27 -14.41
C GLY A 222 -0.96 -4.25 -14.05
N MET A 223 -0.09 -4.47 -15.04
CA MET A 223 1.36 -4.38 -14.87
C MET A 223 1.80 -3.00 -14.32
N GLU A 224 1.30 -1.91 -14.92
CA GLU A 224 1.66 -0.56 -14.48
C GLU A 224 1.11 -0.21 -13.10
N LEU A 225 -0.05 -0.77 -12.74
CA LEU A 225 -0.60 -0.61 -11.39
C LEU A 225 0.28 -1.29 -10.33
N TRP A 226 0.79 -2.48 -10.63
CA TRP A 226 1.75 -3.18 -9.76
C TRP A 226 3.05 -2.41 -9.62
N LYS A 227 3.64 -1.94 -10.73
CA LYS A 227 4.87 -1.11 -10.69
C LYS A 227 4.68 0.13 -9.83
N ARG A 228 3.56 0.83 -9.97
CA ARG A 228 3.24 2.01 -9.15
C ARG A 228 3.15 1.66 -7.66
N ASN A 229 2.51 0.54 -7.32
CA ASN A 229 2.42 0.08 -5.93
C ASN A 229 3.81 -0.20 -5.34
N PHE A 230 4.68 -0.91 -6.09
CA PHE A 230 6.04 -1.16 -5.61
C PHE A 230 6.91 0.09 -5.55
N ARG A 231 6.78 1.02 -6.51
CA ARG A 231 7.44 2.35 -6.46
C ARG A 231 7.11 3.11 -5.18
N ARG A 232 5.85 3.07 -4.74
CA ARG A 232 5.44 3.68 -3.46
C ARG A 232 6.10 3.01 -2.26
N GLN A 233 6.16 1.68 -2.26
CA GLN A 233 6.84 0.97 -1.18
C GLN A 233 8.33 1.30 -1.13
N ILE A 234 9.00 1.31 -2.29
CA ILE A 234 10.40 1.74 -2.41
C ILE A 234 10.56 3.15 -1.83
N GLY A 235 9.72 4.10 -2.28
CA GLY A 235 9.75 5.48 -1.79
C GLY A 235 9.58 5.56 -0.28
N ASN A 236 8.66 4.79 0.30
CA ASN A 236 8.47 4.76 1.75
C ASN A 236 9.67 4.15 2.50
N VAL A 237 10.28 3.08 1.98
CA VAL A 237 11.45 2.42 2.59
C VAL A 237 12.68 3.33 2.59
N VAL A 238 12.94 4.03 1.48
CA VAL A 238 14.19 4.78 1.28
C VAL A 238 14.08 6.26 1.64
N ALA A 239 12.89 6.86 1.56
CA ALA A 239 12.73 8.31 1.68
C ALA A 239 12.00 8.75 2.96
N CYS A 240 11.27 7.86 3.63
CA CYS A 240 10.61 8.17 4.90
C CYS A 240 11.43 7.70 6.11
N GLU A 241 11.21 8.33 7.26
CA GLU A 241 11.75 7.91 8.55
C GLU A 241 10.72 8.00 9.67
N GLY A 242 11.07 7.50 10.86
CA GLY A 242 10.20 7.56 12.04
C GLY A 242 8.84 6.92 11.79
N ILE A 243 7.78 7.60 12.21
CA ILE A 243 6.39 7.13 12.09
C ILE A 243 5.85 7.17 10.65
N ASP A 244 6.47 7.97 9.77
CA ASP A 244 6.06 8.10 8.36
C ASP A 244 6.59 6.94 7.51
N ARG A 245 7.63 6.23 7.97
CA ARG A 245 8.10 4.98 7.37
C ARG A 245 7.26 3.81 7.88
N VAL A 246 6.37 3.30 7.03
CA VAL A 246 5.39 2.26 7.35
C VAL A 246 5.67 0.91 6.67
N GLU A 247 6.39 0.89 5.55
CA GLU A 247 6.75 -0.33 4.80
C GLU A 247 7.99 -0.99 5.44
N ARG A 248 7.84 -1.38 6.71
CA ARG A 248 8.89 -1.92 7.58
C ARG A 248 8.93 -3.45 7.53
N HIS A 249 9.23 -4.01 6.36
CA HIS A 249 9.31 -5.46 6.21
C HIS A 249 10.43 -6.05 7.07
N GLU A 250 10.16 -7.23 7.62
CA GLU A 250 11.09 -8.03 8.41
C GLU A 250 11.07 -9.48 7.91
N LEU A 251 12.18 -10.18 8.11
CA LEU A 251 12.35 -11.59 7.75
C LEU A 251 11.56 -12.51 8.70
N LEU A 252 11.29 -13.74 8.25
CA LEU A 252 10.55 -14.74 9.03
C LEU A 252 11.06 -14.89 10.48
N HIS A 253 12.38 -14.98 10.68
CA HIS A 253 12.93 -15.19 12.03
C HIS A 253 12.62 -14.02 12.98
N GLN A 254 12.61 -12.78 12.48
CA GLN A 254 12.26 -11.59 13.26
C GLN A 254 10.77 -11.62 13.63
N TRP A 255 9.90 -12.01 12.69
CA TRP A 255 8.49 -12.25 12.98
C TRP A 255 8.29 -13.34 14.02
N GLN A 256 9.07 -14.42 13.95
CA GLN A 256 8.99 -15.52 14.90
C GLN A 256 9.34 -15.04 16.32
N GLU A 257 10.41 -14.28 16.49
CA GLU A 257 10.79 -13.71 17.79
C GLU A 257 9.67 -12.85 18.39
N ARG A 258 9.07 -11.96 17.60
CA ARG A 258 7.97 -11.08 18.04
C ARG A 258 6.74 -11.87 18.45
N LEU A 259 6.35 -12.86 17.65
CA LEU A 259 5.15 -13.65 17.88
C LEU A 259 5.32 -14.60 19.06
N LEU A 260 6.50 -15.19 19.23
CA LEU A 260 6.86 -15.99 20.42
C LEU A 260 6.85 -15.16 21.69
N HIS A 261 7.42 -13.95 21.67
CA HIS A 261 7.34 -13.02 22.81
C HIS A 261 5.87 -12.66 23.11
N ALA A 262 5.06 -12.51 22.06
CA ALA A 262 3.63 -12.38 22.18
C ALA A 262 2.91 -13.71 22.45
N GLY A 263 3.54 -14.80 22.93
CA GLY A 263 2.88 -16.03 23.36
C GLY A 263 2.13 -16.80 22.26
N PHE A 264 2.45 -16.53 21.00
CA PHE A 264 2.00 -17.31 19.86
C PHE A 264 3.11 -18.28 19.46
N HIS A 265 2.77 -19.54 19.26
CA HIS A 265 3.72 -20.58 18.85
C HIS A 265 3.51 -20.96 17.40
N PRO A 266 4.60 -21.18 16.64
CA PRO A 266 4.52 -21.52 15.23
C PRO A 266 3.93 -22.92 15.08
N MET A 267 3.12 -23.09 14.04
CA MET A 267 2.56 -24.36 13.62
C MET A 267 3.11 -24.72 12.25
N GLN A 268 3.48 -25.99 12.06
CA GLN A 268 3.89 -26.48 10.75
C GLN A 268 2.71 -26.41 9.78
N GLN A 269 2.96 -25.81 8.62
CA GLN A 269 1.99 -25.74 7.55
C GLN A 269 2.39 -26.68 6.41
N TRP A 270 1.52 -27.64 6.16
CA TRP A 270 1.62 -28.49 4.98
C TRP A 270 1.21 -27.66 3.75
N TRP A 271 1.99 -27.80 2.68
CA TRP A 271 1.70 -27.18 1.40
C TRP A 271 1.83 -28.23 0.30
N ASN A 272 1.11 -28.02 -0.80
CA ASN A 272 1.20 -28.88 -1.97
C ASN A 272 1.78 -28.07 -3.14
N ASN A 273 2.61 -28.72 -3.95
CA ASN A 273 3.27 -28.15 -5.11
C ASN A 273 2.23 -27.99 -6.24
N ASP A 274 1.54 -26.84 -6.28
CA ASP A 274 0.56 -26.58 -7.33
C ASP A 274 1.27 -26.25 -8.66
N ARG A 275 0.86 -26.95 -9.72
CA ARG A 275 1.48 -26.91 -11.06
C ARG A 275 1.33 -25.55 -11.77
N LEU A 276 0.39 -24.72 -11.34
CA LEU A 276 0.08 -23.41 -11.96
C LEU A 276 1.23 -22.41 -11.87
N ILE A 277 1.99 -22.41 -10.77
CA ILE A 277 3.07 -21.43 -10.54
C ILE A 277 4.35 -21.73 -11.34
N PHE A 278 4.55 -22.98 -11.74
CA PHE A 278 5.74 -23.41 -12.48
C PHE A 278 5.84 -22.78 -13.87
N GLN A 279 4.71 -22.39 -14.47
CA GLN A 279 4.69 -21.73 -15.78
C GLN A 279 5.29 -20.32 -15.72
N LEU A 280 5.31 -19.70 -14.53
CA LEU A 280 5.83 -18.35 -14.27
C LEU A 280 7.22 -18.37 -13.59
N LYS A 281 7.91 -19.52 -13.55
CA LYS A 281 9.21 -19.69 -12.86
C LYS A 281 9.23 -19.28 -11.38
N TYR A 282 8.07 -19.21 -10.73
CA TYR A 282 8.00 -19.14 -9.28
C TYR A 282 8.13 -20.55 -8.71
N ARG A 283 8.66 -20.65 -7.49
CA ARG A 283 8.73 -21.91 -6.74
C ARG A 283 8.29 -21.68 -5.30
N ILE A 284 7.62 -22.67 -4.73
CA ILE A 284 7.33 -22.69 -3.30
C ILE A 284 8.32 -23.67 -2.67
N GLN A 285 8.96 -23.24 -1.59
CA GLN A 285 9.82 -24.10 -0.78
C GLN A 285 9.38 -24.02 0.68
N GLU A 286 9.62 -25.10 1.41
CA GLU A 286 9.46 -25.10 2.86
C GLU A 286 10.73 -24.56 3.52
N LYS A 287 10.56 -23.68 4.50
CA LYS A 287 11.64 -23.26 5.39
C LYS A 287 11.08 -23.17 6.80
N ASP A 288 11.69 -23.88 7.74
CA ASP A 288 11.31 -23.89 9.16
C ASP A 288 9.82 -24.22 9.40
N GLY A 289 9.23 -25.09 8.58
CA GLY A 289 7.82 -25.49 8.65
C GLY A 289 6.85 -24.52 7.97
N HIS A 290 7.36 -23.52 7.23
CA HIS A 290 6.58 -22.46 6.60
C HIS A 290 6.76 -22.44 5.08
N PRO A 291 5.69 -22.37 4.28
CA PRO A 291 5.81 -22.18 2.85
C PRO A 291 6.34 -20.78 2.54
N MET A 292 7.28 -20.71 1.60
CA MET A 292 7.88 -19.49 1.11
C MET A 292 7.83 -19.44 -0.41
N LEU A 293 7.42 -18.29 -0.95
CA LEU A 293 7.42 -18.02 -2.39
C LEU A 293 8.79 -17.49 -2.79
N TYR A 294 9.40 -18.11 -3.78
CA TYR A 294 10.66 -17.67 -4.39
C TYR A 294 10.45 -17.32 -5.86
N ARG A 295 11.22 -16.34 -6.33
CA ARG A 295 11.53 -16.15 -7.75
C ARG A 295 13.03 -16.22 -7.91
N HIS A 296 13.49 -17.04 -8.87
CA HIS A 296 14.91 -17.39 -8.96
C HIS A 296 15.37 -17.91 -7.58
N ASP A 297 16.36 -17.28 -6.95
CA ASP A 297 16.84 -17.60 -5.61
C ASP A 297 16.51 -16.54 -4.55
N CYS A 298 15.66 -15.57 -4.88
CA CYS A 298 15.21 -14.54 -3.96
C CYS A 298 13.90 -14.98 -3.29
N PRO A 299 13.84 -15.10 -1.95
CA PRO A 299 12.58 -15.25 -1.26
C PRO A 299 11.79 -13.95 -1.38
N LEU A 300 10.50 -14.07 -1.70
CA LEU A 300 9.62 -12.93 -1.88
C LEU A 300 8.59 -12.85 -0.77
N LEU A 301 7.93 -13.96 -0.46
CA LEU A 301 6.87 -14.02 0.55
C LEU A 301 7.04 -15.22 1.47
N VAL A 302 6.48 -15.11 2.66
CA VAL A 302 6.29 -16.22 3.59
C VAL A 302 4.86 -16.24 4.11
N THR A 303 4.30 -17.45 4.27
CA THR A 303 3.08 -17.66 5.06
C THR A 303 3.42 -18.45 6.31
N SER A 304 3.01 -17.94 7.46
CA SER A 304 3.20 -18.61 8.75
C SER A 304 1.88 -18.77 9.50
N VAL A 305 1.75 -19.86 10.24
CA VAL A 305 0.55 -20.20 11.03
C VAL A 305 0.93 -20.28 12.50
N TRP A 306 0.08 -19.72 13.34
CA TRP A 306 0.38 -19.48 14.74
C TRP A 306 -0.79 -19.90 15.62
N LYS A 307 -0.49 -20.46 16.78
CA LYS A 307 -1.50 -20.80 17.79
C LYS A 307 -1.15 -20.16 19.12
N HIS A 308 -2.15 -19.60 19.79
CA HIS A 308 -1.99 -19.18 21.18
C HIS A 308 -2.11 -20.42 22.08
N SER A 309 -1.09 -20.68 22.89
CA SER A 309 -1.10 -21.77 23.87
C SER A 309 -1.02 -21.16 25.26
N ASP A 310 -1.90 -21.60 26.16
CA ASP A 310 -1.77 -21.28 27.58
C ASP A 310 -0.54 -22.04 28.12
N PRO A 311 0.41 -21.40 28.82
CA PRO A 311 1.61 -22.07 29.36
C PRO A 311 1.30 -23.32 30.19
N SER A 312 0.09 -23.41 30.75
CA SER A 312 -0.39 -24.55 31.54
C SER A 312 -0.73 -25.82 30.74
N GLN A 313 -0.77 -25.76 29.40
CA GLN A 313 -1.13 -26.90 28.54
C GLN A 313 0.07 -27.72 28.04
N PHE A 314 1.29 -27.39 28.45
CA PHE A 314 2.45 -28.25 28.23
C PHE A 314 2.42 -29.41 29.23
N SER A 315 1.90 -30.58 28.82
CA SER A 315 2.46 -31.82 29.35
C SER A 315 3.87 -31.96 28.79
N ASN A 316 4.85 -32.24 29.65
CA ASN A 316 6.25 -32.51 29.28
C ASN A 316 6.41 -33.86 28.54
N ASP A 317 5.39 -34.30 27.80
CA ASP A 317 5.49 -35.51 27.00
C ASP A 317 6.04 -35.15 25.63
N PRO A 318 7.23 -35.65 25.24
CA PRO A 318 7.73 -35.45 23.89
C PRO A 318 6.74 -36.07 22.91
N ILE A 319 6.30 -35.26 21.94
CA ILE A 319 5.54 -35.75 20.79
C ILE A 319 6.43 -36.75 20.06
N THR A 320 6.08 -38.03 20.16
CA THR A 320 6.88 -39.14 19.63
C THR A 320 6.88 -39.09 18.10
N LEU A 321 8.06 -38.86 17.53
CA LEU A 321 8.39 -39.18 16.15
C LEU A 321 8.50 -40.71 16.00
N GLN A 322 7.59 -41.33 15.26
CA GLN A 322 7.76 -42.63 14.60
C GLN A 322 7.14 -42.42 13.20
N ASP A 323 7.81 -42.54 12.05
CA ASP A 323 9.05 -43.19 11.65
C ASP A 323 9.71 -42.35 10.55
N VAL A 324 11.00 -42.00 10.68
CA VAL A 324 11.96 -42.03 9.56
C VAL A 324 13.32 -42.40 10.16
N THR A 325 13.77 -43.61 9.87
CA THR A 325 15.09 -44.11 10.24
C THR A 325 16.13 -43.70 9.20
N MET A 326 17.27 -43.22 9.72
CA MET A 326 18.63 -43.18 9.16
C MET A 326 18.90 -42.36 7.88
N PHE A 327 19.79 -41.37 7.98
CA PHE A 327 21.24 -41.54 7.74
C PHE A 327 22.01 -40.39 8.41
N SER A 328 23.09 -40.73 9.13
CA SER A 328 24.09 -39.79 9.66
C SER A 328 25.29 -39.71 8.69
N PRO A 329 26.17 -38.70 8.85
CA PRO A 329 27.03 -38.14 7.80
C PRO A 329 28.40 -38.83 7.75
N ASP A 330 29.11 -38.69 6.62
CA ASP A 330 30.57 -38.72 6.59
C ASP A 330 31.16 -37.91 5.41
N GLU A 331 31.92 -36.89 5.79
CA GLU A 331 33.17 -36.30 5.28
C GLU A 331 33.54 -36.32 3.77
N LYS A 332 33.93 -35.15 3.23
CA LYS A 332 35.36 -34.77 3.16
C LYS A 332 35.61 -33.35 2.66
N SER A 333 36.75 -32.86 3.13
CA SER A 333 37.45 -31.59 2.89
C SER A 333 37.77 -31.33 1.42
N ASP A 334 37.91 -30.06 1.04
CA ASP A 334 39.19 -29.58 0.50
C ASP A 334 39.39 -28.08 0.75
N LEU A 335 40.59 -27.81 1.27
CA LEU A 335 41.17 -26.55 1.67
C LEU A 335 41.75 -25.85 0.45
N MET A 336 41.48 -24.57 0.23
CA MET A 336 42.39 -23.69 -0.52
C MET A 336 42.46 -22.32 0.14
N THR A 337 43.68 -22.03 0.57
CA THR A 337 44.23 -20.81 1.16
C THR A 337 44.58 -19.79 0.10
N SER A 338 44.27 -18.52 0.32
CA SER A 338 45.07 -17.36 -0.12
C SER A 338 44.58 -16.13 0.65
N SER A 339 45.23 -15.78 1.75
CA SER A 339 46.30 -14.78 1.84
C SER A 339 45.75 -13.35 1.94
N GLU A 340 45.81 -12.84 3.17
CA GLU A 340 45.66 -11.46 3.57
C GLU A 340 46.62 -10.54 2.79
N SER A 341 46.13 -9.36 2.45
CA SER A 341 46.97 -8.18 2.28
C SER A 341 46.26 -7.01 2.95
N GLU A 342 46.73 -6.70 4.15
CA GLU A 342 46.52 -5.42 4.82
C GLU A 342 47.13 -4.30 3.95
N SER A 343 46.40 -3.21 3.79
CA SER A 343 47.00 -1.92 3.41
C SER A 343 46.29 -0.79 4.14
N GLU A 344 46.93 -0.39 5.22
CA GLU A 344 47.22 0.97 5.68
C GLU A 344 46.07 1.98 5.82
N ASP A 345 45.98 2.45 7.07
CA ASP A 345 45.19 3.56 7.59
C ASP A 345 45.36 4.86 6.80
N GLU A 346 44.26 5.42 6.29
CA GLU A 346 44.12 6.87 6.13
C GLU A 346 43.04 7.37 7.08
N GLN A 347 43.52 7.94 8.17
CA GLN A 347 42.76 8.64 9.20
C GLN A 347 42.28 9.98 8.63
N ALA A 348 41.10 10.00 8.02
CA ALA A 348 40.46 11.23 7.54
C ALA A 348 39.60 11.86 8.65
N ASP A 349 40.02 13.07 9.04
CA ASP A 349 39.37 14.03 9.94
C ASP A 349 37.86 14.17 9.64
N TYR A 350 37.00 13.64 10.50
CA TYR A 350 35.55 13.88 10.45
C TYR A 350 35.27 15.34 10.86
N ARG A 351 35.34 16.24 9.89
CA ARG A 351 34.65 17.53 9.97
C ARG A 351 33.26 17.37 9.38
N GLU A 352 32.26 17.61 10.22
CA GLU A 352 30.87 17.83 9.81
C GLU A 352 30.81 18.93 8.76
N ASP A 353 30.75 18.56 7.48
CA ASP A 353 30.36 19.48 6.41
C ASP A 353 28.94 19.11 5.98
N ASN A 354 27.99 19.75 6.65
CA ASN A 354 26.57 19.80 6.27
C ASN A 354 26.42 20.57 4.95
N MET A 355 26.70 19.92 3.82
CA MET A 355 26.39 20.43 2.49
C MET A 355 25.62 19.37 1.70
N LEU A 356 24.33 19.64 1.50
CA LEU A 356 23.35 18.81 0.80
C LEU A 356 23.87 18.31 -0.55
N SER A 357 24.22 17.03 -0.62
CA SER A 357 24.53 16.33 -1.86
C SER A 357 23.31 16.35 -2.81
N PRO A 358 23.50 16.38 -4.15
CA PRO A 358 22.43 16.15 -5.13
C PRO A 358 21.56 14.91 -4.82
N ARG A 359 22.15 13.90 -4.17
CA ARG A 359 21.44 12.68 -3.72
C ARG A 359 20.45 12.96 -2.57
N GLY A 360 20.76 13.86 -1.65
CA GLY A 360 19.86 14.26 -0.57
C GLY A 360 18.63 15.03 -1.08
N PHE A 361 18.80 15.85 -2.12
CA PHE A 361 17.69 16.54 -2.79
C PHE A 361 16.71 15.56 -3.44
N LEU A 362 17.22 14.51 -4.10
CA LEU A 362 16.37 13.50 -4.74
C LEU A 362 15.55 12.69 -3.71
N MET A 363 16.13 12.34 -2.57
CA MET A 363 15.40 11.61 -1.52
C MET A 363 14.29 12.45 -0.89
N ASN A 364 14.56 13.74 -0.61
CA ASN A 364 13.54 14.65 -0.11
C ASN A 364 12.38 14.83 -1.12
N GLN A 365 12.69 14.84 -2.42
CA GLN A 365 11.67 14.87 -3.47
C GLN A 365 10.83 13.59 -3.46
N ILE A 366 11.43 12.40 -3.40
CA ILE A 366 10.70 11.12 -3.36
C ILE A 366 9.77 11.06 -2.14
N ALA A 367 10.26 11.46 -0.96
CA ALA A 367 9.46 11.53 0.26
C ALA A 367 8.28 12.49 0.12
N ALA A 368 8.53 13.68 -0.42
CA ALA A 368 7.50 14.67 -0.68
C ALA A 368 6.46 14.13 -1.68
N SER A 369 6.90 13.54 -2.80
CA SER A 369 6.00 12.96 -3.81
C SER A 369 5.12 11.86 -3.25
N ALA A 370 5.68 10.95 -2.44
CA ALA A 370 4.91 9.90 -1.78
C ALA A 370 3.87 10.48 -0.82
N ASN A 371 4.27 11.42 0.05
CA ASN A 371 3.34 12.07 0.98
C ASN A 371 2.23 12.85 0.25
N LEU A 372 2.58 13.56 -0.82
CA LEU A 372 1.61 14.28 -1.63
C LEU A 372 0.63 13.32 -2.28
N HIS A 373 1.11 12.20 -2.81
CA HIS A 373 0.24 11.17 -3.37
C HIS A 373 -0.85 10.76 -2.37
N ASP A 374 -0.49 10.45 -1.13
CA ASP A 374 -1.44 10.00 -0.11
C ASP A 374 -2.49 11.07 0.20
N ILE A 375 -2.07 12.35 0.24
CA ILE A 375 -2.98 13.50 0.37
C ILE A 375 -3.94 13.57 -0.83
N LEU A 376 -3.41 13.50 -2.05
CA LEU A 376 -4.21 13.56 -3.27
C LEU A 376 -5.19 12.40 -3.36
N GLU A 377 -4.76 11.22 -2.96
CA GLU A 377 -5.57 10.03 -2.95
C GLU A 377 -6.80 10.20 -2.04
N TYR A 378 -6.59 10.73 -0.82
CA TYR A 378 -7.66 11.07 0.11
C TYR A 378 -8.56 12.19 -0.45
N VAL A 379 -7.97 13.29 -0.89
CA VAL A 379 -8.68 14.51 -1.31
C VAL A 379 -9.52 14.26 -2.56
N CYS A 380 -8.91 13.71 -3.61
CA CYS A 380 -9.62 13.39 -4.85
C CYS A 380 -10.76 12.44 -4.58
N HIS A 381 -10.61 11.54 -3.63
CA HIS A 381 -11.74 10.71 -3.26
C HIS A 381 -12.86 11.47 -2.56
N VAL A 382 -12.58 12.21 -1.49
CA VAL A 382 -13.60 12.94 -0.71
C VAL A 382 -14.45 13.82 -1.62
N HIS A 383 -13.82 14.43 -2.63
CA HIS A 383 -14.46 15.31 -3.61
C HIS A 383 -14.87 14.61 -4.92
N LYS A 384 -14.70 13.29 -5.01
CA LYS A 384 -15.01 12.45 -6.18
C LYS A 384 -14.32 12.90 -7.48
N PHE A 385 -13.15 13.52 -7.38
CA PHE A 385 -12.37 13.94 -8.53
C PHE A 385 -11.85 12.75 -9.34
N PRO A 386 -12.02 12.76 -10.67
CA PRO A 386 -11.57 11.68 -11.53
C PRO A 386 -10.05 11.56 -11.70
N LEU A 387 -9.29 12.63 -11.45
CA LEU A 387 -7.86 12.72 -11.77
C LEU A 387 -7.25 13.93 -11.04
N ALA A 388 -6.02 13.76 -10.54
CA ALA A 388 -5.14 14.86 -10.19
C ALA A 388 -3.73 14.59 -10.71
N LEU A 389 -3.19 15.54 -11.47
CA LEU A 389 -1.82 15.50 -11.98
C LEU A 389 -0.94 16.40 -11.15
N THR A 390 0.23 15.91 -10.78
CA THR A 390 1.24 16.72 -10.10
C THR A 390 2.32 17.09 -11.08
N TRP A 391 2.57 18.38 -11.17
CA TRP A 391 3.58 18.99 -12.00
C TRP A 391 4.70 19.53 -11.11
N LEU A 392 5.93 19.13 -11.36
CA LEU A 392 7.11 19.63 -10.69
C LEU A 392 7.80 20.67 -11.56
N SER A 393 8.07 21.85 -11.00
CA SER A 393 8.75 22.91 -11.72
C SER A 393 10.26 22.78 -11.58
N HIS A 394 11.00 22.95 -12.67
CA HIS A 394 12.45 23.00 -12.70
C HIS A 394 12.96 24.27 -13.41
N ARG A 395 14.14 24.74 -13.02
CA ARG A 395 14.92 25.71 -13.80
C ARG A 395 15.87 24.94 -14.71
N GLU A 396 16.02 25.37 -15.96
CA GLU A 396 17.04 24.79 -16.83
C GLU A 396 18.43 25.03 -16.21
N GLU A 397 19.19 23.96 -15.96
CA GLU A 397 20.56 24.05 -15.44
C GLU A 397 21.47 24.67 -16.50
N GLY A 398 22.02 25.85 -16.24
CA GLY A 398 23.03 26.46 -17.12
C GLY A 398 23.12 27.99 -17.12
N ASN A 399 22.15 28.73 -16.57
CA ASN A 399 22.24 30.19 -16.51
C ASN A 399 21.58 30.74 -15.24
N ALA A 400 22.40 31.17 -14.26
CA ALA A 400 21.94 31.92 -13.11
C ALA A 400 21.47 33.36 -13.45
N ASN A 401 21.53 33.74 -14.74
CA ASN A 401 21.09 35.03 -15.28
C ASN A 401 20.25 34.83 -16.55
N SER A 402 18.92 34.77 -16.43
CA SER A 402 17.98 35.08 -17.51
C SER A 402 16.52 35.01 -17.02
N ASN A 403 15.66 35.84 -17.60
CA ASN A 403 14.19 35.84 -17.44
C ASN A 403 13.53 34.58 -18.07
N GLU A 404 14.18 33.42 -18.00
CA GLU A 404 13.70 32.19 -18.65
C GLU A 404 12.57 31.55 -17.83
N LYS A 405 11.50 31.20 -18.55
CA LYS A 405 10.30 30.57 -17.99
C LYS A 405 10.65 29.18 -17.45
N ARG A 406 10.16 28.86 -16.25
CA ARG A 406 10.33 27.53 -15.66
C ARG A 406 9.66 26.46 -16.52
N ILE A 407 10.22 25.26 -16.50
CA ILE A 407 9.63 24.07 -17.13
C ILE A 407 8.87 23.29 -16.05
N LEU A 408 7.71 22.75 -16.41
CA LEU A 408 6.94 21.84 -15.57
C LEU A 408 6.89 20.47 -16.24
N GLN A 409 7.21 19.44 -15.47
CA GLN A 409 7.14 18.03 -15.86
C GLN A 409 6.26 17.27 -14.87
N ILE A 410 5.70 16.14 -15.28
CA ILE A 410 4.85 15.35 -14.39
C ILE A 410 5.70 14.56 -13.40
N GLU A 411 5.32 14.66 -12.14
CA GLU A 411 5.80 13.82 -11.05
C GLU A 411 4.85 12.63 -10.91
N ASP A 412 5.23 11.50 -11.52
CA ASP A 412 4.39 10.30 -11.64
C ASP A 412 4.02 9.69 -10.29
N MET A 413 4.97 9.71 -9.35
CA MET A 413 4.81 9.19 -7.99
C MET A 413 3.76 9.96 -7.19
N ALA A 414 3.47 11.21 -7.58
CA ALA A 414 2.53 12.10 -6.92
C ALA A 414 1.24 12.33 -7.73
N CYS A 415 0.84 11.42 -8.62
CA CYS A 415 -0.40 11.55 -9.40
C CYS A 415 -1.52 10.62 -8.90
N TYR A 416 -2.76 11.13 -8.87
CA TYR A 416 -3.94 10.34 -8.55
C TYR A 416 -4.78 10.04 -9.80
N VAL A 417 -5.07 8.75 -10.03
CA VAL A 417 -5.85 8.28 -11.19
C VAL A 417 -6.96 7.32 -10.75
N ASN A 418 -8.20 7.65 -11.12
CA ASN A 418 -9.42 6.97 -10.67
C ASN A 418 -9.90 5.81 -11.59
N SER A 419 -9.08 5.34 -12.52
CA SER A 419 -9.40 4.19 -13.39
C SER A 419 -8.16 3.70 -14.14
N CYS A 420 -8.00 2.38 -14.31
CA CYS A 420 -6.90 1.77 -15.08
C CYS A 420 -6.74 2.34 -16.50
N TRP A 421 -7.85 2.66 -17.19
CA TRP A 421 -7.88 3.26 -18.52
C TRP A 421 -7.24 4.65 -18.62
N LYS A 422 -7.13 5.35 -17.49
CA LYS A 422 -6.49 6.67 -17.38
C LYS A 422 -5.02 6.57 -16.99
N ASN A 423 -4.46 5.37 -16.75
CA ASN A 423 -3.01 5.22 -16.63
C ASN A 423 -2.33 5.51 -17.98
N ARG A 424 -2.91 5.05 -19.10
CA ARG A 424 -2.46 5.44 -20.45
C ARG A 424 -2.51 6.96 -20.72
N PHE A 425 -3.34 7.68 -19.97
CA PHE A 425 -3.40 9.14 -20.02
C PHE A 425 -2.19 9.76 -19.31
N VAL A 426 -1.76 9.23 -18.16
CA VAL A 426 -0.53 9.68 -17.49
C VAL A 426 0.70 9.29 -18.30
N ASP A 427 0.76 8.09 -18.88
CA ASP A 427 1.92 7.62 -19.67
C ASP A 427 2.20 8.51 -20.89
N GLY A 428 1.15 8.92 -21.63
CA GLY A 428 1.31 9.86 -22.76
C GLY A 428 1.72 11.26 -22.36
N TYR A 429 1.64 11.58 -21.07
CA TYR A 429 1.95 12.87 -20.47
C TYR A 429 3.33 12.89 -19.80
N LEU A 430 3.91 11.72 -19.43
CA LEU A 430 5.25 11.62 -18.84
C LEU A 430 6.36 12.08 -19.78
N GLU A 431 6.15 11.96 -21.09
CA GLU A 431 7.10 12.44 -22.11
C GLU A 431 6.92 13.94 -22.43
N CYS A 432 5.90 14.58 -21.85
CA CYS A 432 5.54 15.96 -22.14
C CYS A 432 5.99 16.92 -21.02
N TYR A 433 6.40 18.12 -21.43
CA TYR A 433 6.66 19.23 -20.52
C TYR A 433 5.92 20.47 -21.00
N ILE A 434 5.54 21.33 -20.06
CA ILE A 434 4.95 22.64 -20.36
C ILE A 434 5.79 23.75 -19.77
N LYS A 435 5.69 24.96 -20.33
CA LYS A 435 6.41 26.13 -19.80
C LYS A 435 5.54 26.93 -18.84
N GLU A 436 6.18 27.72 -17.99
CA GLU A 436 5.49 28.68 -17.14
C GLU A 436 4.58 29.63 -17.96
N GLY A 437 3.34 29.77 -17.49
CA GLY A 437 2.25 30.46 -18.19
C GLY A 437 1.53 29.65 -19.28
N GLN A 438 1.97 28.43 -19.60
CA GLN A 438 1.30 27.52 -20.53
C GLN A 438 0.39 26.53 -19.79
N GLY A 439 -0.75 26.22 -20.37
CA GLY A 439 -1.75 25.33 -19.79
C GLY A 439 -2.30 25.79 -18.44
N ILE A 440 -3.04 24.91 -17.78
CA ILE A 440 -3.70 25.22 -16.51
C ILE A 440 -2.65 25.26 -15.39
N ALA A 441 -1.76 24.27 -15.33
CA ALA A 441 -0.70 24.19 -14.33
C ALA A 441 0.37 25.30 -14.47
N GLY A 442 0.84 25.60 -15.68
CA GLY A 442 1.82 26.68 -15.87
C GLY A 442 1.25 28.07 -15.56
N LYS A 443 -0.06 28.30 -15.78
CA LYS A 443 -0.74 29.53 -15.33
C LYS A 443 -0.87 29.58 -13.80
N ALA A 444 -1.23 28.47 -13.16
CA ALA A 444 -1.29 28.38 -11.70
C ALA A 444 0.08 28.56 -11.02
N LEU A 445 1.17 28.20 -11.68
CA LEU A 445 2.52 28.48 -11.18
C LEU A 445 2.77 29.99 -10.99
N GLN A 446 2.15 30.83 -11.82
CA GLN A 446 2.24 32.29 -11.75
C GLN A 446 1.22 32.89 -10.78
N SER A 447 -0.03 32.41 -10.82
CA SER A 447 -1.16 32.98 -10.06
C SER A 447 -1.47 32.28 -8.74
N ASN A 448 -0.68 31.26 -8.36
CA ASN A 448 -0.90 30.32 -7.25
C ASN A 448 -2.12 29.40 -7.39
N LEU A 449 -3.17 29.85 -8.06
CA LEU A 449 -4.37 29.08 -8.37
C LEU A 449 -4.90 29.51 -9.74
N HIS A 450 -5.29 28.54 -10.58
CA HIS A 450 -5.93 28.80 -11.86
C HIS A 450 -7.08 27.83 -12.09
N PHE A 451 -8.28 28.35 -12.33
CA PHE A 451 -9.48 27.55 -12.58
C PHE A 451 -9.99 27.74 -14.01
N VAL A 452 -10.29 26.63 -14.68
CA VAL A 452 -10.90 26.59 -16.00
C VAL A 452 -12.24 25.85 -15.92
N PRO A 453 -13.38 26.54 -16.10
CA PRO A 453 -14.71 25.93 -16.01
C PRO A 453 -15.07 25.06 -17.23
N ARG A 454 -14.40 25.28 -18.36
CA ARG A 454 -14.59 24.54 -19.62
C ARG A 454 -13.28 24.37 -20.39
N ILE A 455 -12.68 23.19 -20.28
CA ILE A 455 -11.42 22.85 -20.96
C ILE A 455 -11.57 22.88 -22.48
N SER A 456 -12.74 22.48 -23.01
CA SER A 456 -13.03 22.46 -24.45
C SER A 456 -13.00 23.84 -25.13
N GLN A 457 -12.92 24.93 -24.35
CA GLN A 457 -12.81 26.30 -24.85
C GLN A 457 -11.36 26.80 -24.93
N LEU A 458 -10.39 25.99 -24.48
CA LEU A 458 -8.97 26.32 -24.58
C LEU A 458 -8.46 26.09 -26.00
N ASP A 459 -7.42 26.84 -26.37
CA ASP A 459 -6.68 26.61 -27.62
C ASP A 459 -5.68 25.46 -27.43
N VAL A 460 -5.47 24.64 -28.46
CA VAL A 460 -4.51 23.52 -28.42
C VAL A 460 -3.06 24.01 -28.21
N VAL A 461 -2.74 25.23 -28.66
CA VAL A 461 -1.43 25.85 -28.45
C VAL A 461 -1.23 26.22 -26.98
N ASP A 462 -2.30 26.73 -26.35
CA ASP A 462 -2.31 27.14 -24.94
C ASP A 462 -2.42 25.95 -23.99
N TYR A 463 -3.15 24.91 -24.39
CA TYR A 463 -3.31 23.66 -23.65
C TYR A 463 -3.01 22.48 -24.58
N PRO A 464 -1.72 22.08 -24.69
CA PRO A 464 -1.26 21.02 -25.59
C PRO A 464 -1.97 19.67 -25.44
N PHE A 465 -2.72 19.48 -24.35
CA PHE A 465 -3.37 18.24 -24.01
C PHE A 465 -4.88 18.22 -24.23
N LEU A 466 -5.41 19.23 -24.92
CA LEU A 466 -6.84 19.39 -25.15
C LEU A 466 -7.49 18.13 -25.76
N ASP A 467 -6.85 17.51 -26.73
CA ASP A 467 -7.36 16.30 -27.40
C ASP A 467 -7.47 15.11 -26.43
N TYR A 468 -6.50 14.96 -25.54
CA TYR A 468 -6.53 13.93 -24.51
C TYR A 468 -7.62 14.24 -23.47
N ALA A 469 -7.73 15.48 -23.01
CA ALA A 469 -8.79 15.88 -22.08
C ALA A 469 -10.19 15.59 -22.66
N ASN A 470 -10.39 15.88 -23.95
CA ASN A 470 -11.63 15.57 -24.66
C ASN A 470 -11.87 14.06 -24.77
N LYS A 471 -10.84 13.27 -25.14
CA LYS A 471 -10.92 11.80 -25.24
C LYS A 471 -11.38 11.15 -23.94
N TYR A 472 -10.93 11.67 -22.79
CA TYR A 472 -11.28 11.14 -21.47
C TYR A 472 -12.42 11.91 -20.77
N SER A 473 -13.13 12.76 -21.51
CA SER A 473 -14.29 13.54 -21.03
C SER A 473 -13.98 14.41 -19.80
N LEU A 474 -12.79 14.99 -19.73
CA LEU A 474 -12.38 15.95 -18.71
C LEU A 474 -12.88 17.34 -19.12
N HIS A 475 -13.86 17.90 -18.39
CA HIS A 475 -14.55 19.13 -18.81
C HIS A 475 -14.10 20.39 -18.07
N ALA A 476 -13.63 20.29 -16.83
CA ALA A 476 -13.22 21.42 -16.00
C ALA A 476 -12.05 21.02 -15.10
N ALA A 477 -11.17 21.96 -14.79
CA ALA A 477 -10.03 21.71 -13.93
C ALA A 477 -9.59 22.95 -13.13
N VAL A 478 -8.99 22.71 -11.97
CA VAL A 478 -8.33 23.73 -11.15
C VAL A 478 -6.90 23.28 -10.86
N ALA A 479 -5.93 24.15 -11.10
CA ALA A 479 -4.55 23.92 -10.71
C ALA A 479 -4.17 24.80 -9.51
N ILE A 480 -3.44 24.22 -8.56
CA ILE A 480 -3.07 24.85 -7.28
C ILE A 480 -1.58 24.64 -7.04
N LYS A 481 -0.86 25.72 -6.77
CA LYS A 481 0.55 25.67 -6.38
C LYS A 481 0.70 25.26 -4.92
N LEU A 482 1.55 24.26 -4.69
CA LEU A 482 1.95 23.73 -3.39
C LEU A 482 3.46 23.85 -3.22
N THR A 483 3.90 24.15 -2.00
CA THR A 483 5.33 24.12 -1.65
C THR A 483 5.55 23.15 -0.49
N SER A 484 6.48 22.20 -0.67
CA SER A 484 6.84 21.26 0.39
C SER A 484 7.73 21.93 1.43
N ALA A 485 7.50 21.65 2.71
CA ALA A 485 8.33 22.10 3.81
C ALA A 485 9.71 21.42 3.78
N CYS A 486 9.77 20.17 3.34
CA CYS A 486 11.00 19.37 3.20
C CYS A 486 11.89 19.85 2.06
N THR A 487 11.32 20.57 1.09
CA THR A 487 12.02 21.15 -0.04
C THR A 487 12.01 22.69 -0.01
N SER A 488 11.83 23.28 1.18
CA SER A 488 11.74 24.74 1.36
C SER A 488 13.01 25.51 0.97
N THR A 489 14.14 24.83 0.81
CA THR A 489 15.39 25.35 0.24
C THR A 489 15.59 24.99 -1.24
N SER A 490 14.70 24.16 -1.81
CA SER A 490 14.71 23.79 -3.22
C SER A 490 14.01 24.85 -4.08
N ILE A 491 14.44 24.95 -5.32
CA ILE A 491 13.91 25.88 -6.33
C ILE A 491 12.59 25.35 -6.96
N ASN A 492 12.14 24.14 -6.56
CA ASN A 492 11.08 23.41 -7.25
C ASN A 492 9.72 23.62 -6.55
N ASP A 493 8.78 24.27 -7.25
CA ASP A 493 7.38 24.33 -6.87
C ASP A 493 6.61 23.11 -7.40
N TYR A 494 5.65 22.62 -6.61
CA TYR A 494 4.69 21.62 -7.07
C TYR A 494 3.41 22.35 -7.50
N VAL A 495 2.79 21.90 -8.59
CA VAL A 495 1.47 22.37 -9.01
C VAL A 495 0.58 21.16 -9.21
N VAL A 496 -0.53 21.10 -8.51
CA VAL A 496 -1.48 20.00 -8.65
C VAL A 496 -2.68 20.47 -9.46
N GLU A 497 -2.92 19.83 -10.60
CA GLU A 497 -4.05 20.04 -11.49
C GLU A 497 -5.14 19.00 -11.21
N PHE A 498 -6.22 19.43 -10.55
CA PHE A 498 -7.40 18.62 -10.25
C PHE A 498 -8.45 18.76 -11.35
N PHE A 499 -8.95 17.64 -11.85
CA PHE A 499 -10.07 17.62 -12.79
C PHE A 499 -11.37 17.39 -12.02
N LEU A 500 -12.41 18.16 -12.36
CA LEU A 500 -13.70 18.10 -11.66
C LEU A 500 -14.56 16.92 -12.14
N PRO A 501 -15.52 16.44 -11.31
CA PRO A 501 -16.40 15.34 -11.67
C PRO A 501 -17.30 15.70 -12.86
N PRO A 502 -17.53 14.77 -13.81
CA PRO A 502 -18.17 15.08 -15.09
C PRO A 502 -19.62 15.58 -14.97
N HIS A 503 -20.29 15.28 -13.85
CA HIS A 503 -21.66 15.72 -13.57
C HIS A 503 -21.75 17.21 -13.15
N LEU A 504 -20.66 17.81 -12.65
CA LEU A 504 -20.66 19.21 -12.21
C LEU A 504 -20.53 20.17 -13.40
N LYS A 505 -21.66 20.54 -14.01
CA LYS A 505 -21.71 21.42 -15.19
C LYS A 505 -21.98 22.89 -14.86
N GLU A 506 -22.62 23.17 -13.73
CA GLU A 506 -22.96 24.52 -13.32
C GLU A 506 -21.79 25.22 -12.61
N SER A 507 -21.57 26.50 -12.90
CA SER A 507 -20.45 27.26 -12.34
C SER A 507 -20.51 27.34 -10.80
N SER A 508 -21.71 27.49 -10.24
CA SER A 508 -21.95 27.54 -8.79
C SER A 508 -21.52 26.25 -8.09
N GLU A 509 -21.89 25.09 -8.64
CA GLU A 509 -21.52 23.78 -8.11
C GLU A 509 -20.02 23.52 -8.22
N GLN A 510 -19.41 23.94 -9.34
CA GLN A 510 -17.96 23.84 -9.54
C GLN A 510 -17.20 24.66 -8.49
N HIS A 511 -17.60 25.91 -8.23
CA HIS A 511 -16.98 26.73 -7.18
C HIS A 511 -17.14 26.11 -5.79
N LEU A 512 -18.33 25.62 -5.43
CA LEU A 512 -18.56 24.94 -4.15
C LEU A 512 -17.66 23.70 -3.97
N SER A 513 -17.46 22.94 -5.05
CA SER A 513 -16.56 21.78 -5.04
C SER A 513 -15.10 22.19 -4.84
N ILE A 514 -14.65 23.28 -5.48
CA ILE A 514 -13.30 23.83 -5.30
C ILE A 514 -13.09 24.35 -3.88
N ASP A 515 -14.08 25.04 -3.29
CA ASP A 515 -14.01 25.49 -1.89
C ASP A 515 -13.97 24.32 -0.90
N GLY A 516 -14.67 23.23 -1.21
CA GLY A 516 -14.57 21.97 -0.48
C GLY A 516 -13.17 21.35 -0.57
N LEU A 517 -12.61 21.29 -1.78
CA LEU A 517 -11.25 20.83 -2.07
C LEU A 517 -10.24 21.62 -1.24
N LEU A 518 -10.26 22.95 -1.32
CA LEU A 518 -9.29 23.82 -0.65
C LEU A 518 -9.31 23.65 0.87
N ARG A 519 -10.50 23.58 1.48
CA ARG A 519 -10.63 23.30 2.92
C ARG A 519 -10.07 21.95 3.32
N THR A 520 -10.26 20.94 2.47
CA THR A 520 -9.78 19.58 2.75
C THR A 520 -8.27 19.47 2.60
N LEU A 521 -7.71 20.06 1.53
CA LEU A 521 -6.26 20.17 1.35
C LEU A 521 -5.62 20.91 2.51
N GLN A 522 -6.17 22.05 2.93
CA GLN A 522 -5.63 22.81 4.06
C GLN A 522 -5.59 21.99 5.35
N LYS A 523 -6.60 21.14 5.59
CA LYS A 523 -6.63 20.25 6.76
C LYS A 523 -5.60 19.12 6.66
N LYS A 524 -5.36 18.59 5.46
CA LYS A 524 -4.51 17.40 5.24
C LYS A 524 -3.03 17.71 4.97
N CYS A 525 -2.74 18.80 4.27
CA CYS A 525 -1.38 19.28 4.00
C CYS A 525 -0.59 19.62 5.28
N GLY A 526 -1.28 19.95 6.38
CA GLY A 526 -0.67 20.12 7.70
C GLY A 526 0.50 21.13 7.68
N HIS A 527 1.63 20.73 8.25
CA HIS A 527 2.88 21.51 8.24
C HIS A 527 3.83 21.11 7.10
N LEU A 528 3.53 20.00 6.40
CA LEU A 528 4.38 19.41 5.36
C LEU A 528 4.22 20.13 4.02
N TRP A 529 3.05 20.71 3.76
CA TRP A 529 2.74 21.42 2.52
C TRP A 529 2.10 22.78 2.78
N LYS A 530 2.64 23.83 2.16
CA LYS A 530 2.06 25.18 2.18
C LYS A 530 1.22 25.44 0.94
N LEU A 531 -0.01 25.92 1.14
CA LEU A 531 -0.91 26.37 0.08
C LEU A 531 -0.82 27.89 -0.09
N TRP A 532 -0.47 28.36 -1.29
CA TRP A 532 -0.28 29.79 -1.57
C TRP A 532 -1.56 30.59 -1.83
N CYS A 533 -2.72 29.93 -1.94
CA CYS A 533 -3.99 30.60 -2.25
C CYS A 533 -4.56 31.43 -1.08
N MET A 534 -3.96 31.40 0.12
CA MET A 534 -4.58 31.92 1.36
C MET A 534 -3.73 32.91 2.16
N GLU A 535 -2.51 33.25 1.72
CA GLU A 535 -1.68 34.25 2.43
C GLU A 535 -2.15 35.70 2.23
N THR A 536 -3.15 35.96 1.37
CA THR A 536 -3.65 37.32 1.06
C THR A 536 -4.73 37.86 2.01
N ASN A 537 -5.14 37.14 3.06
CA ASN A 537 -6.17 37.63 4.01
C ASN A 537 -5.63 38.09 5.37
N LYS A 538 -4.34 38.39 5.48
CA LYS A 538 -3.77 39.11 6.63
C LYS A 538 -2.99 40.34 6.16
N LEU A 539 -3.70 41.39 5.72
CA LEU A 539 -3.30 42.81 5.77
C LEU A 539 -4.35 43.64 5.02
N ASP A 540 -5.36 44.11 5.75
CA ASP A 540 -5.87 45.50 5.74
C ASP A 540 -7.24 45.53 6.43
N GLY A 541 -7.19 45.47 7.76
CA GLY A 541 -8.15 46.19 8.55
C GLY A 541 -7.81 47.67 8.47
N SER A 542 -8.75 48.47 7.97
CA SER A 542 -8.90 49.92 8.08
C SER A 542 -8.71 50.77 6.80
N ARG A 543 -9.82 51.48 6.49
CA ARG A 543 -10.10 52.56 5.51
C ARG A 543 -10.74 52.04 4.21
N GLY A 544 -11.97 52.38 3.84
CA GLY A 544 -12.87 53.43 4.30
C GLY A 544 -13.47 54.13 3.07
N MET A 545 -14.81 54.26 3.07
CA MET A 545 -15.67 55.12 2.25
C MET A 545 -16.07 54.69 0.83
N LEU A 546 -17.35 54.29 0.76
CA LEU A 546 -18.42 54.82 -0.10
C LEU A 546 -18.03 55.95 -1.07
N GLY A 547 -18.35 55.72 -2.34
CA GLY A 547 -18.39 56.69 -3.44
C GLY A 547 -18.85 56.01 -4.71
#